data_AF-A0A2M7RDP8-F1
#
_entry.id   AF-A0A2M7RDP8-F1
#
_cell.length_a   1.000
_cell.length_b   1.000
_cell.length_c   1.000
_cell.angle_alpha   90.00
_cell.angle_beta   90.00
_cell.angle_gamma   90.00
#
_symmetry.space_group_name_H-M   'P 1'
#
loop_
_entity.id
_entity.type
_entity.pdbx_description
1 polymer ?
#
loop_
_entity_poly.entity_id
_entity_poly.type
_entity_poly.pdbx_seq_one_letter_code
_entity_poly.pdbx_strand_id
1 'polypeptide(L)'
;MAQVSRYPVHKDVEKRIFEVFKNTISALRDSEDIENFLEEFLSPVEKIMLAKRISIAVLLAKGYSYPSIRQMLRVTPSTISNVSLNLKYSDKGYRKIVEKILRDEKMNEFWQKIETKLTDVPPLKGHDWSYWRKEHEYKKRKNKKPF
;
A
#
# COMPACT_ATOMS: atom_id res chain seq x y z
N MET A 1 1.82 -10.54 13.34
CA MET A 1 2.02 -9.17 13.86
C MET A 1 3.44 -9.10 14.40
N ALA A 2 4.14 -7.98 14.27
CA ALA A 2 5.45 -7.81 14.90
C ALA A 2 5.29 -7.95 16.42
N GLN A 3 6.09 -8.83 17.02
CA GLN A 3 6.03 -9.11 18.45
C GLN A 3 6.94 -8.14 19.17
N VAL A 4 6.38 -7.32 20.06
CA VAL A 4 7.18 -6.49 20.98
C VAL A 4 7.31 -7.23 22.31
N SER A 5 8.49 -7.13 22.94
CA SER A 5 8.75 -7.71 24.26
C SER A 5 7.71 -7.25 25.29
N ARG A 6 7.32 -8.15 26.19
CA ARG A 6 6.43 -7.82 27.33
C ARG A 6 7.15 -6.95 28.39
N TYR A 7 8.48 -6.95 28.38
CA TYR A 7 9.30 -6.12 29.24
C TYR A 7 9.69 -4.85 28.48
N PRO A 8 9.10 -3.69 28.84
CA PRO A 8 9.37 -2.45 28.13
C PRO A 8 10.77 -1.95 28.44
N VAL A 9 11.37 -1.29 27.45
CA VAL A 9 12.66 -0.61 27.60
C VAL A 9 12.45 0.70 28.37
N HIS A 10 13.49 1.21 29.03
CA HIS A 10 13.42 2.53 29.66
C HIS A 10 13.14 3.62 28.61
N LYS A 11 12.27 4.59 28.95
CA LYS A 11 11.76 5.59 28.00
C LYS A 11 12.85 6.38 27.28
N ASP A 12 13.93 6.73 27.98
CA ASP A 12 15.05 7.47 27.37
C ASP A 12 15.80 6.63 26.34
N VAL A 13 15.97 5.34 26.63
CA VAL A 13 16.63 4.39 25.72
C VAL A 13 15.72 4.13 24.52
N GLU A 14 14.42 3.94 24.73
CA GLU A 14 13.42 3.79 23.66
C GLU A 14 13.46 4.99 22.71
N LYS A 15 13.46 6.22 23.25
CA LYS A 15 13.56 7.45 22.46
C LYS A 15 14.84 7.46 21.62
N ARG A 16 15.97 7.08 22.22
CA ARG A 16 17.26 7.06 21.52
C ARG A 16 17.29 6.03 20.39
N ILE A 17 16.69 4.86 20.59
CA ILE A 17 16.56 3.82 19.55
C ILE A 17 15.72 4.36 18.38
N PHE A 18 14.60 5.03 18.65
CA PHE A 18 13.77 5.64 17.59
C PHE A 18 14.48 6.77 16.84
N GLU A 19 15.32 7.57 17.53
CA GLU A 19 16.15 8.58 16.88
C GLU A 19 17.14 7.96 15.90
N VAL A 20 17.83 6.88 16.29
CA VAL A 20 18.73 6.14 15.40
C VAL A 20 17.98 5.63 14.18
N PHE A 21 16.84 4.97 14.37
CA PHE A 21 16.03 4.44 13.27
C PHE A 21 15.59 5.53 12.28
N LYS A 22 15.11 6.67 12.79
CA LYS A 22 14.72 7.83 11.97
C LYS A 22 15.91 8.37 11.16
N ASN A 23 17.09 8.48 11.77
CA ASN A 23 18.28 8.98 11.11
C ASN A 23 18.76 8.02 10.03
N THR A 24 18.72 6.71 10.28
CA THR A 24 19.04 5.68 9.27
C THR A 24 18.14 5.82 8.04
N ILE A 25 16.81 5.88 8.22
CA ILE A 25 15.89 6.06 7.09
C ILE A 25 16.16 7.36 6.32
N SER A 26 16.50 8.44 7.03
CA SER A 26 16.75 9.75 6.40
C SER A 26 18.09 9.81 5.64
N ALA A 27 19.02 8.89 5.94
CA ALA A 27 20.32 8.82 5.29
C ALA A 27 20.29 8.03 3.97
N LEU A 28 19.27 7.19 3.76
CA LEU A 28 19.09 6.43 2.52
C LEU A 28 18.74 7.37 1.35
N ARG A 29 19.53 7.32 0.28
CA ARG A 29 19.35 8.19 -0.91
C ARG A 29 19.30 7.40 -2.20
N ASP A 30 20.16 6.42 -2.34
CA ASP A 30 20.29 5.60 -3.55
C ASP A 30 19.29 4.45 -3.56
N SER A 31 18.73 4.16 -4.73
CA SER A 31 17.69 3.13 -4.88
C SER A 31 18.21 1.73 -4.54
N GLU A 32 19.47 1.43 -4.88
CA GLU A 32 20.11 0.15 -4.58
C GLU A 32 20.35 -0.02 -3.08
N ASP A 33 20.88 1.02 -2.41
CA ASP A 33 21.05 1.03 -0.96
C ASP A 33 19.73 0.85 -0.22
N ILE A 34 18.66 1.49 -0.70
CA ILE A 34 17.31 1.31 -0.14
C ILE A 34 16.84 -0.12 -0.30
N GLU A 35 17.02 -0.73 -1.47
CA GLU A 35 16.59 -2.10 -1.74
C GLU A 35 17.33 -3.10 -0.87
N ASN A 36 18.67 -3.00 -0.81
CA ASN A 36 19.51 -3.86 0.02
C ASN A 36 19.16 -3.71 1.51
N PHE A 37 19.01 -2.46 1.99
CA PHE A 37 18.62 -2.21 3.38
C PHE A 37 17.26 -2.83 3.71
N LEU A 38 16.24 -2.66 2.84
CA LEU A 38 14.91 -3.20 3.10
C LEU A 38 14.88 -4.73 3.07
N GLU A 39 15.73 -5.38 2.27
CA GLU A 39 15.81 -6.84 2.20
C GLU A 39 16.49 -7.44 3.44
N GLU A 40 17.52 -6.78 3.96
CA GLU A 40 18.24 -7.26 5.15
C GLU A 40 17.53 -6.88 6.46
N PHE A 41 16.91 -5.70 6.51
CA PHE A 41 16.32 -5.16 7.74
C PHE A 41 14.92 -5.72 8.04
N LEU A 42 14.11 -5.98 7.01
CA LEU A 42 12.73 -6.42 7.18
C LEU A 42 12.60 -7.92 6.93
N SER A 43 11.78 -8.59 7.75
CA SER A 43 11.36 -9.94 7.37
C SER A 43 10.53 -9.93 6.08
N PRO A 44 10.47 -11.05 5.33
CA PRO A 44 9.67 -11.13 4.11
C PRO A 44 8.19 -10.76 4.33
N VAL A 45 7.64 -11.10 5.50
CA VAL A 45 6.26 -10.79 5.88
C VAL A 45 6.09 -9.28 6.14
N GLU A 46 7.03 -8.65 6.83
CA GLU A 46 7.00 -7.21 7.12
C GLU A 46 7.12 -6.39 5.85
N LYS A 47 8.01 -6.76 4.93
CA LYS A 47 8.17 -6.11 3.62
C LYS A 47 6.83 -6.04 2.88
N ILE A 48 6.15 -7.18 2.75
CA ILE A 48 4.84 -7.26 2.09
C ILE A 48 3.78 -6.46 2.86
N MET A 49 3.73 -6.58 4.19
CA MET A 49 2.74 -5.90 5.01
C MET A 49 2.88 -4.37 4.95
N LEU A 50 4.09 -3.83 5.04
CA LEU A 50 4.35 -2.40 4.97
C LEU A 50 4.04 -1.85 3.58
N ALA A 51 4.44 -2.55 2.52
CA ALA A 51 4.08 -2.19 1.15
C ALA A 51 2.56 -2.13 0.96
N LYS A 52 1.82 -3.15 1.41
CA LYS A 52 0.35 -3.16 1.35
C LYS A 52 -0.28 -1.98 2.10
N ARG A 53 0.25 -1.58 3.26
CA ARG A 53 -0.29 -0.44 4.03
C ARG A 53 -0.18 0.87 3.26
N ILE A 54 0.96 1.11 2.59
CA ILE A 54 1.15 2.30 1.74
C ILE A 54 0.18 2.25 0.56
N SER A 55 0.07 1.09 -0.11
CA SER A 55 -0.86 0.89 -1.22
C SER A 55 -2.30 1.15 -0.83
N ILE A 56 -2.75 0.67 0.34
CA ILE A 56 -4.09 0.96 0.87
C ILE A 56 -4.30 2.47 1.01
N ALA A 57 -3.35 3.19 1.59
CA ALA A 57 -3.47 4.62 1.81
C ALA A 57 -3.60 5.40 0.48
N VAL A 58 -2.82 5.03 -0.53
CA VAL A 58 -2.91 5.62 -1.88
C VAL A 58 -4.25 5.31 -2.54
N LEU A 59 -4.70 4.05 -2.49
CA LEU A 59 -5.98 3.64 -3.10
C LEU A 59 -7.18 4.31 -2.41
N LEU A 60 -7.16 4.43 -1.08
CA LEU A 60 -8.19 5.17 -0.34
C LEU A 60 -8.21 6.65 -0.76
N ALA A 61 -7.05 7.29 -0.91
CA ALA A 61 -6.97 8.68 -1.36
C ALA A 61 -7.44 8.87 -2.81
N LYS A 62 -7.29 7.84 -3.66
CA LYS A 62 -7.84 7.79 -5.02
C LYS A 62 -9.34 7.48 -5.08
N GLY A 63 -10.00 7.22 -3.95
CA GLY A 63 -11.45 6.99 -3.87
C GLY A 63 -11.90 5.54 -4.09
N TYR A 64 -10.99 4.56 -4.00
CA TYR A 64 -11.36 3.15 -4.14
C TYR A 64 -12.20 2.63 -2.97
N SER A 65 -13.17 1.77 -3.29
CA SER A 65 -14.02 1.14 -2.29
C SER A 65 -13.28 0.07 -1.46
N TYR A 66 -13.74 -0.17 -0.23
CA TYR A 66 -13.18 -1.21 0.65
C TYR A 66 -13.20 -2.62 0.02
N PRO A 67 -14.30 -3.07 -0.62
CA PRO A 67 -14.32 -4.34 -1.34
C PRO A 67 -13.26 -4.44 -2.44
N SER A 68 -13.09 -3.38 -3.23
CA SER A 68 -12.08 -3.32 -4.30
C SER A 68 -10.66 -3.45 -3.72
N ILE A 69 -10.34 -2.66 -2.69
CA ILE A 69 -9.02 -2.71 -2.03
C ILE A 69 -8.74 -4.09 -1.42
N ARG A 70 -9.74 -4.69 -0.77
CA ARG A 70 -9.66 -6.06 -0.22
C ARG A 70 -9.33 -7.07 -1.31
N GLN A 71 -10.01 -6.98 -2.46
CA GLN A 71 -9.83 -7.91 -3.57
C GLN A 71 -8.44 -7.76 -4.20
N MET A 72 -8.03 -6.52 -4.46
CA MET A 72 -6.76 -6.18 -5.12
C MET A 72 -5.54 -6.51 -4.25
N LEU A 73 -5.54 -6.09 -2.98
CA LEU A 73 -4.36 -6.23 -2.11
C LEU A 73 -4.38 -7.48 -1.24
N ARG A 74 -5.47 -8.27 -1.28
CA ARG A 74 -5.67 -9.46 -0.44
C ARG A 74 -5.44 -9.11 1.04
N VAL A 75 -6.22 -8.16 1.55
CA VAL A 75 -6.15 -7.68 2.94
C VAL A 75 -7.51 -7.76 3.62
N THR A 76 -7.51 -7.84 4.94
CA THR A 76 -8.76 -7.86 5.71
C THR A 76 -9.39 -6.47 5.78
N PRO A 77 -10.73 -6.36 5.91
CA PRO A 77 -11.41 -5.07 6.12
C PRO A 77 -10.86 -4.31 7.35
N SER A 78 -10.48 -5.02 8.41
CA SER A 78 -9.88 -4.43 9.61
C SER A 78 -8.56 -3.71 9.30
N THR A 79 -7.73 -4.28 8.41
CA THR A 79 -6.48 -3.65 7.98
C THR A 79 -6.75 -2.36 7.22
N ILE A 80 -7.72 -2.38 6.30
CA ILE A 80 -8.13 -1.20 5.52
C ILE A 80 -8.66 -0.12 6.46
N SER A 81 -9.52 -0.50 7.41
CA SER A 81 -10.09 0.41 8.39
C SER A 81 -9.01 1.09 9.23
N ASN A 82 -7.99 0.34 9.68
CA ASN A 82 -6.92 0.91 10.48
C ASN A 82 -6.10 1.95 9.69
N VAL A 83 -5.79 1.67 8.42
CA VAL A 83 -5.12 2.63 7.54
C VAL A 83 -6.01 3.85 7.25
N SER A 84 -7.31 3.65 7.04
CA SER A 84 -8.27 4.75 6.82
C SER A 84 -8.37 5.69 8.02
N LEU A 85 -8.43 5.14 9.24
CA LEU A 85 -8.39 5.92 10.47
C LEU A 85 -7.10 6.73 10.57
N ASN A 86 -5.95 6.11 10.30
CA ASN A 86 -4.67 6.82 10.28
C ASN A 86 -4.64 7.91 9.22
N LEU A 87 -5.19 7.69 8.02
CA LEU A 87 -5.23 8.70 6.96
C LEU A 87 -6.15 9.88 7.33
N LYS A 88 -7.27 9.60 8.02
CA LYS A 88 -8.25 10.62 8.41
C LYS A 88 -7.80 11.48 9.59
N TYR A 89 -7.16 10.87 10.60
CA TYR A 89 -6.85 11.52 11.87
C TYR A 89 -5.35 11.83 12.07
N SER A 90 -4.45 11.31 11.22
CA SER A 90 -3.02 11.64 11.32
C SER A 90 -2.66 12.80 10.38
N ASP A 91 -2.62 14.02 10.92
CA ASP A 91 -2.41 15.25 10.14
C ASP A 91 -1.06 15.34 9.42
N LYS A 92 -0.04 14.56 9.81
CA LYS A 92 1.35 14.84 9.40
C LYS A 92 2.07 13.71 8.66
N GLY A 93 1.74 12.44 8.90
CA GLY A 93 2.46 11.28 8.33
C GLY A 93 1.89 10.82 6.99
N TYR A 94 0.86 9.97 7.05
CA TYR A 94 0.24 9.33 5.89
C TYR A 94 -0.22 10.33 4.84
N ARG A 95 -0.94 11.38 5.26
CA ARG A 95 -1.48 12.36 4.33
C ARG A 95 -0.41 13.03 3.47
N LYS A 96 0.68 13.52 4.08
CA LYS A 96 1.77 14.19 3.36
C LYS A 96 2.48 13.24 2.39
N ILE A 97 2.72 12.00 2.80
CA ILE A 97 3.39 11.01 1.94
C ILE A 97 2.49 10.66 0.76
N VAL A 98 1.20 10.40 0.99
CA VAL A 98 0.25 10.10 -0.09
C VAL A 98 0.11 11.29 -1.03
N GLU A 99 0.00 12.51 -0.53
CA GLU A 99 -0.03 13.72 -1.36
C GLU A 99 1.25 13.85 -2.22
N LYS A 100 2.44 13.55 -1.67
CA LYS A 100 3.69 13.53 -2.45
C LYS A 100 3.65 12.47 -3.55
N ILE A 101 3.21 11.25 -3.24
CA ILE A 101 3.11 10.16 -4.21
C ILE A 101 2.12 10.50 -5.33
N LEU A 102 1.00 11.15 -5.00
CA LEU A 102 -0.03 11.52 -5.98
C LEU A 102 0.40 12.69 -6.88
N ARG A 103 1.26 13.59 -6.39
CA ARG A 103 1.83 14.70 -7.17
C ARG A 103 2.94 14.25 -8.12
N ASP A 104 3.60 13.14 -7.82
CA ASP A 104 4.63 12.57 -8.68
C ASP A 104 3.98 11.86 -9.88
N GLU A 105 4.14 12.46 -11.06
CA GLU A 105 3.57 11.96 -12.33
C GLU A 105 4.04 10.52 -12.64
N LYS A 106 5.31 10.20 -12.36
CA LYS A 106 5.86 8.85 -12.61
C LYS A 106 5.17 7.81 -11.72
N MET A 107 4.94 8.16 -10.46
CA MET A 107 4.21 7.29 -9.54
C MET A 107 2.74 7.19 -9.92
N ASN A 108 2.12 8.29 -10.39
CA ASN A 108 0.74 8.23 -10.84
C ASN A 108 0.56 7.31 -12.06
N GLU A 109 1.44 7.40 -13.05
CA GLU A 109 1.47 6.47 -14.19
C GLU A 109 1.69 5.02 -13.76
N PHE A 110 2.60 4.78 -12.82
CA PHE A 110 2.83 3.46 -12.25
C PHE A 110 1.56 2.90 -11.61
N TRP A 111 0.85 3.72 -10.84
CA TRP A 111 -0.43 3.34 -10.23
C TRP A 111 -1.53 3.10 -11.27
N GLN A 112 -1.58 3.84 -12.38
CA GLN A 112 -2.53 3.57 -13.47
C GLN A 112 -2.24 2.23 -14.17
N LYS A 113 -0.96 1.90 -14.37
CA LYS A 113 -0.54 0.59 -14.91
C LYS A 113 -0.93 -0.55 -13.96
N ILE A 114 -0.76 -0.34 -12.66
CA ILE A 114 -1.21 -1.27 -11.62
C ILE A 114 -2.73 -1.42 -11.65
N GLU A 115 -3.48 -0.32 -11.68
CA GLU A 115 -4.95 -0.34 -11.75
C GLU A 115 -5.45 -1.13 -12.96
N THR A 116 -4.87 -0.89 -14.13
CA THR A 116 -5.21 -1.63 -15.35
C THR A 116 -5.01 -3.13 -15.15
N LYS A 117 -3.83 -3.53 -14.67
CA LYS A 117 -3.52 -4.95 -14.38
C LYS A 117 -4.42 -5.54 -13.30
N LEU A 118 -4.75 -4.76 -12.25
CA LEU A 118 -5.57 -5.20 -11.14
C LEU A 118 -7.02 -5.41 -11.55
N THR A 119 -7.56 -4.58 -12.46
CA THR A 119 -8.88 -4.86 -13.02
C THR A 119 -8.87 -6.22 -13.70
N ASP A 120 -7.85 -6.56 -14.49
CA ASP A 120 -7.71 -7.86 -15.16
C ASP A 120 -7.52 -9.07 -14.23
N VAL A 121 -7.41 -8.88 -12.91
CA VAL A 121 -7.32 -9.98 -11.95
C VAL A 121 -8.71 -10.53 -11.64
N PRO A 122 -8.93 -11.86 -11.83
CA PRO A 122 -10.21 -12.48 -11.52
C PRO A 122 -10.60 -12.40 -10.04
N PRO A 123 -11.91 -12.43 -9.75
CA PRO A 123 -12.40 -12.35 -8.39
C PRO A 123 -12.07 -13.60 -7.59
N LEU A 124 -12.13 -13.49 -6.25
CA LEU A 124 -11.92 -14.64 -5.37
C LEU A 124 -12.98 -15.72 -5.62
N LYS A 125 -12.63 -16.99 -5.33
CA LYS A 125 -13.60 -18.09 -5.30
C LYS A 125 -14.74 -17.72 -4.33
N GLY A 126 -15.99 -17.81 -4.80
CA GLY A 126 -17.18 -17.44 -4.03
C GLY A 126 -17.66 -15.99 -4.20
N HIS A 127 -16.95 -15.15 -4.96
CA HIS A 127 -17.46 -13.84 -5.41
C HIS A 127 -18.13 -13.95 -6.79
N ASP A 128 -18.90 -12.94 -7.19
CA ASP A 128 -19.65 -12.94 -8.46
C ASP A 128 -18.70 -12.88 -9.68
N TRP A 129 -18.41 -14.06 -10.25
CA TRP A 129 -17.64 -14.23 -11.47
C TRP A 129 -18.38 -13.76 -12.72
N SER A 130 -19.71 -13.73 -12.69
CA SER A 130 -20.54 -13.33 -13.83
C SER A 130 -20.43 -11.82 -14.04
N TYR A 131 -20.54 -11.04 -12.97
CA TYR A 131 -20.36 -9.58 -13.00
C TYR A 131 -18.97 -9.20 -13.51
N TRP A 132 -17.91 -9.81 -12.95
CA TRP A 132 -16.54 -9.55 -13.38
C TRP A 132 -16.35 -9.87 -14.87
N ARG A 133 -16.80 -11.04 -15.33
CA ARG A 133 -16.67 -11.43 -16.74
C ARG A 133 -17.37 -10.43 -17.67
N LYS A 134 -18.56 -9.95 -17.29
CA LYS A 134 -19.34 -8.96 -18.04
C LYS A 134 -18.65 -7.60 -18.10
N GLU A 135 -18.11 -7.10 -16.98
CA GLU A 135 -17.34 -5.86 -16.97
C GLU A 135 -16.04 -5.96 -17.78
N HIS A 136 -15.34 -7.09 -17.70
CA HIS A 136 -14.13 -7.34 -18.48
C HIS A 136 -14.42 -7.36 -19.98
N GLU A 137 -15.49 -8.04 -20.38
CA GLU A 137 -15.93 -8.03 -21.78
C GLU A 137 -16.33 -6.63 -22.24
N TYR A 138 -17.05 -5.86 -21.42
CA TYR A 138 -17.42 -4.48 -21.75
C TYR A 138 -16.17 -3.60 -21.97
N LYS A 139 -15.19 -3.67 -21.07
CA LYS A 139 -13.92 -2.93 -21.18
C LYS A 139 -13.12 -3.35 -22.41
N LYS A 140 -13.02 -4.66 -22.70
CA LYS A 140 -12.37 -5.18 -23.92
C LYS A 140 -13.05 -4.69 -25.21
N ARG A 141 -14.38 -4.62 -25.22
CA ARG A 141 -15.15 -4.11 -26.37
C ARG A 141 -14.95 -2.60 -26.56
N LYS A 142 -14.92 -1.82 -25.47
CA LYS A 142 -14.71 -0.37 -25.51
C LYS A 142 -13.27 0.02 -25.93
N ASN A 143 -12.28 -0.82 -25.60
CA ASN A 143 -10.88 -0.61 -25.97
C ASN A 143 -10.49 -1.19 -27.34
N LYS A 144 -11.37 -1.97 -28.00
CA LYS A 144 -11.20 -2.26 -29.43
C LYS A 144 -11.52 -0.98 -30.20
N LYS A 145 -10.48 -0.34 -30.75
CA LYS A 145 -10.69 0.76 -31.72
C LYS A 145 -11.61 0.25 -32.82
N PRO A 146 -12.66 1.00 -33.23
CA PRO A 146 -13.29 0.73 -34.50
C PRO A 146 -12.20 0.83 -35.57
N PHE A 147 -12.15 -0.19 -36.41
CA PHE A 147 -11.22 -0.27 -37.54
C PHE A 147 -11.34 0.98 -38.41
#